data_AF-A0A0G0H371-F1
#
_entry.id   AF-A0A0G0H371-F1
#
_cell.length_a   1.000
_cell.length_b   1.000
_cell.length_c   1.000
_cell.angle_alpha   90.00
_cell.angle_beta   90.00
_cell.angle_gamma   90.00
#
_symmetry.space_group_name_H-M   'P 1'
#
loop_
_entity.id
_entity.type
_entity.pdbx_description
1 polymer ?
#
loop_
_entity_poly.entity_id
_entity_poly.type
_entity_poly.pdbx_seq_one_letter_code
_entity_poly.pdbx_strand_id
1 'polypeptide(L)'
;MFILPKGINNQGGSIHLAILLAIIGLIVFLIISSAAPFKDKLFSVLYPKPSSFAAGKYTSMHVDSQDISIAGSLGCVSEDSHVYWGAAGSLNPGETFTYTTPYQDCQNDRSIRVIVSSDGRDPSSSWVELSTVIPGQTGYPGTGKKIYATTHPDSSSAELCMFPRFDWPPQTYSFTLKNISSKTINNITVTGKDNNGWTPTYTRECWRSDADNDGFSDALEQGMEFLWSGGSDYAISCGTPTPDDELDFYPADFNDDGKVDSIDVDRITAYLGQGTGIPMQSISNSHPMDPPDGYYTQIGAWREFDLDADGLITQDDVNLIKALVGKDVCATGNPNPVLPPDTTPPGVAISYPYALAMPAGYTQLTQALAFDNVKVAKVEFYVNGSLKCTDTDTAVTASTYDCSFRLKGKSGTKFNIQAKAYDGVGNSSSSRILTVTSF
;
A
#
# COMPACT_ATOMS: atom_id res chain seq x y z
N MET A 1 -9.99 32.71 77.88
CA MET A 1 -10.28 31.40 77.29
C MET A 1 -11.78 31.32 77.14
N PHE A 2 -12.26 31.21 75.90
CA PHE A 2 -13.55 31.73 75.46
C PHE A 2 -14.78 31.00 76.04
N ILE A 3 -15.77 31.81 76.40
CA ILE A 3 -17.07 31.45 76.97
C ILE A 3 -18.03 31.08 75.82
N LEU A 4 -18.73 29.95 75.95
CA LEU A 4 -19.89 29.61 75.12
C LEU A 4 -21.13 30.38 75.60
N PRO A 5 -21.95 30.95 74.69
CA PRO A 5 -23.35 31.24 74.98
C PRO A 5 -24.25 30.08 74.53
N LYS A 6 -25.15 29.70 75.43
CA LYS A 6 -26.30 28.82 75.20
C LYS A 6 -27.37 29.60 74.43
N GLY A 7 -27.94 29.02 73.37
CA GLY A 7 -29.08 29.56 72.65
C GLY A 7 -29.73 28.51 71.76
N ILE A 8 -30.80 27.91 72.27
CA ILE A 8 -31.69 26.96 71.58
C ILE A 8 -32.36 27.67 70.39
N ASN A 9 -32.46 27.04 69.22
CA ASN A 9 -33.70 27.04 68.44
C ASN A 9 -33.73 26.00 67.32
N ASN A 10 -34.89 25.37 67.28
CA ASN A 10 -35.36 24.28 66.45
C ASN A 10 -35.63 24.77 65.02
N GLN A 11 -34.91 24.28 63.99
CA GLN A 11 -35.31 24.48 62.59
C GLN A 11 -34.98 23.25 61.73
N GLY A 12 -35.88 22.27 61.72
CA GLY A 12 -35.86 21.13 60.78
C GLY A 12 -36.22 21.50 59.33
N GLY A 13 -36.19 22.77 58.94
CA GLY A 13 -36.62 23.25 57.61
C GLY A 13 -35.50 23.83 56.73
N SER A 14 -34.36 24.21 57.30
CA SER A 14 -33.30 24.93 56.57
C SER A 14 -32.31 24.02 55.84
N ILE A 15 -32.09 22.79 56.32
CA ILE A 15 -31.19 21.82 55.69
C ILE A 15 -31.74 21.31 54.36
N HIS A 16 -33.05 21.00 54.31
CA HIS A 16 -33.68 20.54 53.07
C HIS A 16 -33.72 21.63 51.99
N LEU A 17 -33.89 22.91 52.39
CA LEU A 17 -33.84 24.03 51.46
C LEU A 17 -32.42 24.28 50.91
N ALA A 18 -31.39 24.13 51.74
CA ALA A 18 -30.00 24.23 51.30
C ALA A 18 -29.62 23.12 50.31
N ILE A 19 -30.06 21.89 50.55
CA ILE A 19 -29.85 20.76 49.63
C ILE A 19 -30.60 20.99 48.30
N LEU A 20 -31.84 21.47 48.36
CA LEU A 20 -32.62 21.80 47.16
C LEU A 20 -31.95 22.88 46.31
N LEU A 21 -31.43 23.94 46.94
CA LEU A 21 -30.71 25.01 46.26
C LEU A 21 -29.38 24.52 45.64
N ALA A 22 -28.67 23.61 46.32
CA ALA A 22 -27.46 23.00 45.78
C ALA A 22 -27.76 22.13 44.55
N ILE A 23 -28.84 21.35 44.57
CA ILE A 23 -29.28 20.53 43.43
C ILE A 23 -29.70 21.41 42.26
N ILE A 24 -30.45 22.48 42.51
CA ILE A 24 -30.84 23.45 41.47
C ILE A 24 -29.59 24.12 40.87
N GLY A 25 -28.62 24.51 41.70
CA GLY A 25 -27.36 25.07 41.23
C GLY A 25 -26.55 24.11 40.34
N LEU A 26 -26.49 22.83 40.70
CA LEU A 26 -25.84 21.80 39.90
C LEU A 26 -26.55 21.58 38.55
N ILE A 27 -27.87 21.52 38.55
CA ILE A 27 -28.67 21.35 37.32
C ILE A 27 -28.49 22.56 36.40
N VAL A 28 -28.52 23.77 36.94
CA VAL A 28 -28.28 25.01 36.18
C VAL A 28 -26.86 25.02 35.60
N PHE A 29 -25.86 24.60 36.37
CA PHE A 29 -24.48 24.47 35.88
C PHE A 29 -24.35 23.44 34.75
N LEU A 30 -25.03 22.30 34.85
CA LEU A 30 -25.05 21.26 33.80
C LEU A 30 -25.78 21.71 32.53
N ILE A 31 -26.85 22.49 32.66
CA ILE A 31 -27.57 23.08 31.52
C ILE A 31 -26.71 24.15 30.85
N ILE A 32 -26.08 25.05 31.62
CA ILE A 32 -25.21 26.09 31.06
C ILE A 32 -23.97 25.46 30.42
N SER A 33 -23.34 24.46 31.02
CA SER A 33 -22.16 23.79 30.45
C SER A 33 -22.48 22.95 29.21
N SER A 34 -23.69 22.41 29.08
CA SER A 34 -24.13 21.68 27.88
C SER A 34 -24.63 22.60 26.76
N ALA A 35 -25.13 23.80 27.06
CA ALA A 35 -25.65 24.76 26.08
C ALA A 35 -24.70 25.94 25.78
N ALA A 36 -23.63 26.13 26.56
CA ALA A 36 -22.70 27.23 26.33
C ALA A 36 -21.87 26.99 25.05
N PRO A 37 -21.70 28.02 24.19
CA PRO A 37 -20.79 27.98 23.03
C PRO A 37 -19.34 27.64 23.39
N PHE A 38 -19.00 27.66 24.68
CA PHE A 38 -17.69 27.32 25.20
C PHE A 38 -17.28 25.89 24.86
N LYS A 39 -18.20 24.91 24.84
CA LYS A 39 -17.84 23.54 24.46
C LYS A 39 -17.31 23.48 23.04
N ASP A 40 -18.05 24.03 22.08
CA ASP A 40 -17.65 24.01 20.67
C ASP A 40 -16.39 24.85 20.42
N LYS A 41 -16.23 25.97 21.12
CA LYS A 41 -15.03 26.81 21.03
C LYS A 41 -13.80 26.15 21.67
N LEU A 42 -13.94 25.56 22.85
CA LEU A 42 -12.85 24.88 23.56
C LEU A 42 -12.38 23.65 22.77
N PHE A 43 -13.30 22.85 22.22
CA PHE A 43 -12.94 21.73 21.35
C PHE A 43 -12.30 22.21 20.05
N SER A 44 -12.74 23.32 19.44
CA SER A 44 -12.08 23.87 18.24
C SER A 44 -10.69 24.45 18.51
N VAL A 45 -10.40 24.85 19.76
CA VAL A 45 -9.10 25.42 20.17
C VAL A 45 -8.14 24.32 20.65
N LEU A 46 -8.64 23.30 21.36
CA LEU A 46 -7.85 22.16 21.82
C LEU A 46 -7.66 21.08 20.75
N TYR A 47 -8.63 20.95 19.85
CA TYR A 47 -8.64 20.03 18.71
C TYR A 47 -9.12 20.80 17.48
N PRO A 48 -8.31 21.73 16.93
CA PRO A 48 -8.64 22.35 15.67
C PRO A 48 -8.91 21.25 14.65
N LYS A 49 -10.16 21.18 14.18
CA LYS A 49 -10.50 20.26 13.11
C LYS A 49 -9.64 20.67 11.91
N PRO A 50 -8.97 19.72 11.24
CA PRO A 50 -8.51 19.96 9.88
C PRO A 50 -9.69 20.53 9.09
N SER A 51 -9.42 21.47 8.19
CA SER A 51 -10.41 22.00 7.26
C SER A 51 -11.13 20.82 6.58
N SER A 52 -12.36 20.53 7.00
CA SER A 52 -13.20 19.58 6.27
C SER A 52 -13.77 20.31 5.06
N PHE A 53 -13.61 19.72 3.87
CA PHE A 53 -14.06 20.19 2.55
C PHE A 53 -15.59 20.31 2.39
N ALA A 54 -16.28 20.98 3.31
CA ALA A 54 -17.66 21.36 3.11
C ALA A 54 -17.71 22.61 2.19
N ALA A 55 -17.86 22.36 0.88
CA ALA A 55 -18.45 23.26 -0.12
C ALA A 55 -17.68 24.57 -0.46
N GLY A 56 -16.55 24.47 -1.18
CA GLY A 56 -15.82 25.62 -1.73
C GLY A 56 -15.16 25.41 -3.11
N LYS A 57 -15.91 25.62 -4.19
CA LYS A 57 -15.60 26.47 -5.37
C LYS A 57 -14.26 26.43 -6.17
N TYR A 58 -13.44 25.38 -6.14
CA TYR A 58 -12.29 25.31 -7.06
C TYR A 58 -12.67 24.81 -8.47
N THR A 59 -12.61 25.69 -9.47
CA THR A 59 -12.88 25.38 -10.90
C THR A 59 -11.67 24.82 -11.65
N SER A 60 -10.54 24.67 -10.96
CA SER A 60 -9.28 24.10 -11.46
C SER A 60 -8.50 23.53 -10.28
N MET A 61 -7.53 22.66 -10.54
CA MET A 61 -6.62 22.13 -9.52
C MET A 61 -5.82 23.25 -8.83
N HIS A 62 -5.70 23.17 -7.50
CA HIS A 62 -4.94 24.11 -6.67
C HIS A 62 -4.17 23.37 -5.59
N VAL A 63 -2.92 23.79 -5.35
CA VAL A 63 -2.06 23.26 -4.26
C VAL A 63 -2.34 24.07 -3.00
N ASP A 64 -2.64 23.40 -1.88
CA ASP A 64 -2.79 24.09 -0.60
C ASP A 64 -1.43 24.20 0.11
N SER A 65 -0.98 25.43 0.35
CA SER A 65 0.26 25.70 1.08
C SER A 65 0.15 25.44 2.59
N GLN A 66 -1.06 25.22 3.13
CA GLN A 66 -1.29 24.94 4.54
C GLN A 66 -1.14 23.46 4.90
N ASP A 67 -1.20 22.54 3.92
CA ASP A 67 -1.01 21.10 4.14
C ASP A 67 0.46 20.67 4.05
N ILE A 68 1.38 21.60 3.77
CA ILE A 68 2.82 21.36 3.83
C ILE A 68 3.28 21.39 5.29
N SER A 69 3.09 20.28 6.01
CA SER A 69 3.68 20.09 7.33
C SER A 69 5.10 19.54 7.15
N ILE A 70 6.11 20.39 7.30
CA ILE A 70 7.52 19.96 7.25
C ILE A 70 8.02 19.84 8.69
N ALA A 71 8.38 18.62 9.11
CA ALA A 71 9.20 18.43 10.30
C ALA A 71 10.69 18.64 9.91
N GLY A 72 11.14 19.91 9.88
CA GLY A 72 12.52 20.25 9.52
C GLY A 72 12.67 21.62 8.84
N SER A 73 13.91 21.99 8.49
CA SER A 73 14.17 23.15 7.62
C SER A 73 13.75 22.83 6.19
N LEU A 74 13.33 23.83 5.41
CA LEU A 74 13.15 23.75 3.95
C LEU A 74 14.43 23.14 3.31
N GLY A 75 14.39 21.84 3.03
CA GLY A 75 15.51 20.98 2.71
C GLY A 75 15.25 19.55 3.19
N CYS A 76 16.28 18.71 3.11
CA CYS A 76 16.29 17.30 3.53
C CYS A 76 15.55 17.08 4.85
N VAL A 77 14.49 16.28 4.79
CA VAL A 77 13.76 15.89 5.99
C VAL A 77 14.51 14.73 6.63
N SER A 78 14.61 14.70 7.97
CA SER A 78 15.32 13.63 8.70
C SER A 78 14.63 12.27 8.53
N GLU A 79 15.32 11.18 8.89
CA GLU A 79 14.87 9.78 8.84
C GLU A 79 13.53 9.45 9.56
N ASP A 80 12.94 10.42 10.26
CA ASP A 80 11.69 10.30 11.02
C ASP A 80 10.65 11.36 10.62
N SER A 81 10.90 12.08 9.53
CA SER A 81 10.07 13.20 9.10
C SER A 81 9.14 12.79 7.96
N HIS A 82 7.93 13.35 7.99
CA HIS A 82 6.95 13.24 6.92
C HIS A 82 6.53 14.63 6.47
N VAL A 83 6.47 14.82 5.18
CA VAL A 83 5.91 15.93 4.44
C VAL A 83 4.64 15.44 3.79
N TYR A 84 3.53 15.97 4.29
CA TYR A 84 2.26 15.85 3.63
C TYR A 84 2.14 17.02 2.64
N TRP A 85 1.48 16.79 1.51
CA TRP A 85 1.05 17.87 0.63
C TRP A 85 -0.28 17.51 -0.01
N GLY A 86 -1.10 18.53 -0.23
CA GLY A 86 -2.47 18.40 -0.72
C GLY A 86 -2.69 19.26 -1.95
N ALA A 87 -3.39 18.72 -2.95
CA ALA A 87 -4.00 19.52 -4.00
C ALA A 87 -5.47 19.12 -4.17
N ALA A 88 -6.34 20.10 -4.41
CA ALA A 88 -7.75 19.84 -4.63
C ALA A 88 -8.32 20.66 -5.79
N GLY A 89 -9.34 20.13 -6.46
CA GLY A 89 -10.04 20.88 -7.49
C GLY A 89 -10.81 20.05 -8.48
N SER A 90 -10.91 20.56 -9.70
CA SER A 90 -11.57 19.91 -10.83
C SER A 90 -10.66 19.92 -12.06
N LEU A 91 -10.86 18.93 -12.94
CA LEU A 91 -10.20 18.83 -14.24
C LEU A 91 -11.24 18.58 -15.32
N ASN A 92 -11.23 19.40 -16.36
CA ASN A 92 -12.04 19.19 -17.56
C ASN A 92 -11.46 18.05 -18.42
N PRO A 93 -12.24 17.47 -19.35
CA PRO A 93 -11.74 16.42 -20.25
C PRO A 93 -10.44 16.83 -20.95
N GLY A 94 -9.39 16.01 -20.82
CA GLY A 94 -8.08 16.25 -21.39
C GLY A 94 -7.21 17.27 -20.65
N GLU A 95 -7.72 17.94 -19.61
CA GLU A 95 -6.96 18.87 -18.79
C GLU A 95 -5.92 18.13 -17.94
N THR A 96 -4.76 18.76 -17.76
CA THR A 96 -3.63 18.24 -17.00
C THR A 96 -3.25 19.15 -15.84
N PHE A 97 -2.92 18.55 -14.71
CA PHE A 97 -2.29 19.22 -13.58
C PHE A 97 -0.93 18.58 -13.32
N THR A 98 0.12 19.38 -13.30
CA THR A 98 1.48 18.93 -12.98
C THR A 98 1.92 19.60 -11.69
N TYR A 99 2.48 18.81 -10.79
CA TYR A 99 3.06 19.31 -9.55
C TYR A 99 4.47 18.78 -9.41
N THR A 100 5.40 19.71 -9.20
CA THR A 100 6.76 19.41 -8.78
C THR A 100 6.79 19.41 -7.27
N THR A 101 7.22 18.31 -6.68
CA THR A 101 7.32 18.20 -5.22
C THR A 101 8.24 19.30 -4.70
N PRO A 102 7.88 20.00 -3.60
CA PRO A 102 8.70 21.07 -3.04
C PRO A 102 9.99 20.53 -2.41
N TYR A 103 10.12 19.21 -2.36
CA TYR A 103 11.19 18.45 -1.75
C TYR A 103 12.23 18.02 -2.79
N GLN A 104 13.50 18.06 -2.37
CA GLN A 104 14.64 17.57 -3.11
C GLN A 104 15.10 16.28 -2.40
N ASP A 105 15.16 15.16 -3.12
CA ASP A 105 15.58 13.86 -2.59
C ASP A 105 16.94 13.98 -1.90
N CYS A 106 17.01 13.56 -0.64
CA CYS A 106 18.18 13.72 0.19
C CYS A 106 18.85 12.40 0.50
N GLN A 107 19.20 11.65 -0.54
CA GLN A 107 19.97 10.40 -0.44
C GLN A 107 19.35 9.35 0.50
N ASN A 108 18.15 9.57 1.05
CA ASN A 108 17.58 8.77 2.13
C ASN A 108 16.06 8.62 2.01
N ASP A 109 15.40 9.34 1.09
CA ASP A 109 13.96 9.25 0.94
C ASP A 109 13.62 7.99 0.15
N ARG A 110 12.87 7.07 0.76
CA ARG A 110 12.73 5.71 0.21
C ARG A 110 11.36 5.40 -0.35
N SER A 111 10.43 6.36 -0.35
CA SER A 111 9.26 6.33 -1.23
C SER A 111 8.58 7.70 -1.27
N ILE A 112 8.15 8.13 -2.45
CA ILE A 112 7.16 9.20 -2.64
C ILE A 112 5.88 8.51 -3.06
N ARG A 113 4.85 8.61 -2.23
CA ARG A 113 3.53 8.04 -2.49
C ARG A 113 2.55 9.14 -2.83
N VAL A 114 1.84 9.00 -3.94
CA VAL A 114 0.79 9.92 -4.40
C VAL A 114 -0.52 9.17 -4.52
N ILE A 115 -1.53 9.60 -3.75
CA ILE A 115 -2.89 9.12 -3.89
C ILE A 115 -3.73 10.21 -4.54
N VAL A 116 -4.54 9.82 -5.52
CA VAL A 116 -5.59 10.66 -6.07
C VAL A 116 -6.92 10.02 -5.71
N SER A 117 -7.89 10.81 -5.26
CA SER A 117 -9.27 10.37 -4.99
C SER A 117 -10.31 11.35 -5.55
N SER A 118 -11.53 10.87 -5.85
CA SER A 118 -12.66 11.75 -6.22
C SER A 118 -14.02 11.23 -5.77
N ASP A 119 -14.94 12.15 -5.46
CA ASP A 119 -16.33 11.84 -5.11
C ASP A 119 -17.22 11.68 -6.35
N GLY A 120 -18.08 10.64 -6.36
CA GLY A 120 -19.27 10.58 -7.23
C GLY A 120 -19.07 10.00 -8.63
N ARG A 121 -18.33 8.89 -8.73
CA ARG A 121 -17.85 8.34 -10.01
C ARG A 121 -18.72 7.23 -10.61
N ASP A 122 -18.64 7.13 -11.95
CA ASP A 122 -18.96 5.93 -12.74
C ASP A 122 -17.85 4.87 -12.56
N PRO A 123 -18.13 3.71 -11.93
CA PRO A 123 -17.14 2.66 -11.67
C PRO A 123 -16.60 1.97 -12.93
N SER A 124 -17.20 2.21 -14.10
CA SER A 124 -17.02 1.37 -15.30
C SER A 124 -15.98 1.86 -16.32
N SER A 125 -15.19 2.89 -16.01
CA SER A 125 -14.17 3.43 -16.94
C SER A 125 -12.86 3.74 -16.20
N SER A 126 -11.79 4.15 -16.89
CA SER A 126 -10.66 4.87 -16.27
C SER A 126 -10.94 6.38 -16.34
N TRP A 127 -10.63 7.14 -15.29
CA TRP A 127 -10.99 8.56 -15.19
C TRP A 127 -9.80 9.48 -15.21
N VAL A 128 -8.74 9.05 -14.56
CA VAL A 128 -7.52 9.82 -14.39
C VAL A 128 -6.34 8.94 -14.75
N GLU A 129 -5.41 9.53 -15.48
CA GLU A 129 -4.05 9.04 -15.65
C GLU A 129 -3.17 9.84 -14.69
N LEU A 130 -2.72 9.21 -13.60
CA LEU A 130 -1.64 9.72 -12.77
C LEU A 130 -0.34 9.11 -13.28
N SER A 131 0.71 9.92 -13.45
CA SER A 131 1.98 9.48 -14.02
C SER A 131 3.14 10.33 -13.54
N THR A 132 4.37 9.83 -13.68
CA THR A 132 5.61 10.59 -13.48
C THR A 132 6.61 10.25 -14.58
N VAL A 133 7.64 11.09 -14.72
CA VAL A 133 8.80 10.80 -15.57
C VAL A 133 9.99 10.62 -14.64
N ILE A 134 10.68 9.50 -14.77
CA ILE A 134 11.85 9.19 -13.94
C ILE A 134 12.91 10.28 -14.16
N PRO A 135 13.37 10.96 -13.09
CA PRO A 135 14.30 12.06 -13.21
C PRO A 135 15.65 11.57 -13.76
N GLY A 136 16.37 12.48 -14.41
CA GLY A 136 17.48 12.09 -15.26
C GLY A 136 18.82 11.92 -14.53
N GLN A 137 19.38 10.71 -14.66
CA GLN A 137 20.78 10.42 -14.37
C GLN A 137 21.47 9.82 -15.61
N THR A 138 22.60 10.41 -16.00
CA THR A 138 23.35 9.92 -17.16
C THR A 138 23.83 8.49 -16.92
N GLY A 139 23.43 7.57 -17.79
CA GLY A 139 23.84 6.15 -17.72
C GLY A 139 22.87 5.24 -16.96
N TYR A 140 21.81 5.76 -16.35
CA TYR A 140 20.78 4.91 -15.74
C TYR A 140 19.70 4.54 -16.78
N PRO A 141 19.44 3.25 -17.04
CA PRO A 141 18.61 2.83 -18.19
C PRO A 141 17.16 3.28 -18.14
N GLY A 142 16.63 3.72 -16.98
CA GLY A 142 15.27 4.23 -16.87
C GLY A 142 15.05 5.73 -16.89
N THR A 143 16.14 6.50 -17.04
CA THR A 143 16.05 7.95 -17.14
C THR A 143 15.09 8.37 -18.26
N GLY A 144 14.07 9.15 -17.91
CA GLY A 144 13.10 9.66 -18.88
C GLY A 144 11.96 8.69 -19.25
N LYS A 145 11.93 7.46 -18.71
CA LYS A 145 10.77 6.56 -18.81
C LYS A 145 9.58 7.21 -18.10
N LYS A 146 8.41 7.13 -18.73
CA LYS A 146 7.14 7.58 -18.12
C LYS A 146 6.46 6.37 -17.48
N ILE A 147 6.17 6.45 -16.20
CA ILE A 147 5.47 5.42 -15.42
C ILE A 147 4.12 5.95 -14.95
N TYR A 148 3.22 5.04 -14.60
CA TYR A 148 1.79 5.34 -14.38
C TYR A 148 1.34 4.82 -13.03
N ALA A 149 0.36 5.47 -12.43
CA ALA A 149 -0.25 5.00 -11.21
C ALA A 149 -1.14 3.79 -11.45
N THR A 150 -1.16 2.93 -10.47
CA THR A 150 -2.05 1.78 -10.38
C THR A 150 -3.44 2.24 -9.97
N THR A 151 -4.48 1.87 -10.72
CA THR A 151 -5.86 2.27 -10.42
C THR A 151 -6.54 1.19 -9.58
N HIS A 152 -7.00 1.52 -8.38
CA HIS A 152 -7.56 0.50 -7.48
C HIS A 152 -8.92 -0.06 -7.96
N PRO A 153 -9.30 -1.29 -7.55
CA PRO A 153 -10.55 -1.96 -7.96
C PRO A 153 -11.85 -1.22 -7.57
N ASP A 154 -11.83 -0.39 -6.52
CA ASP A 154 -12.97 0.49 -6.21
C ASP A 154 -13.08 1.69 -7.17
N SER A 155 -12.06 1.86 -8.03
CA SER A 155 -11.91 2.83 -9.11
C SER A 155 -11.98 4.30 -8.66
N SER A 156 -12.05 4.54 -7.34
CA SER A 156 -12.18 5.86 -6.74
C SER A 156 -10.82 6.48 -6.42
N SER A 157 -9.77 5.67 -6.50
CA SER A 157 -8.41 6.09 -6.22
C SER A 157 -7.36 5.52 -7.18
N ALA A 158 -6.27 6.27 -7.34
CA ALA A 158 -5.06 5.85 -8.04
C ALA A 158 -3.86 6.11 -7.14
N GLU A 159 -2.91 5.18 -7.15
CA GLU A 159 -1.73 5.20 -6.30
C GLU A 159 -0.47 5.11 -7.16
N LEU A 160 0.43 6.07 -6.97
CA LEU A 160 1.76 6.05 -7.56
C LEU A 160 2.78 6.01 -6.43
N CYS A 161 3.63 5.01 -6.45
CA CYS A 161 4.82 4.99 -5.61
C CYS A 161 6.06 5.19 -6.46
N MET A 162 6.98 5.98 -5.93
CA MET A 162 8.25 6.28 -6.57
C MET A 162 9.33 6.05 -5.53
N PHE A 163 10.38 5.29 -5.83
CA PHE A 163 11.44 5.00 -4.88
C PHE A 163 12.74 5.64 -5.38
N PRO A 164 13.12 6.79 -4.80
CA PRO A 164 14.39 7.41 -5.11
C PRO A 164 15.57 6.51 -4.74
N ARG A 165 16.62 6.51 -5.57
CA ARG A 165 17.86 5.80 -5.28
C ARG A 165 18.74 6.64 -4.34
N PHE A 166 19.28 6.00 -3.31
CA PHE A 166 20.08 6.71 -2.30
C PHE A 166 21.42 7.22 -2.83
N ASP A 167 21.96 6.56 -3.85
CA ASP A 167 23.26 6.88 -4.46
C ASP A 167 23.15 7.97 -5.53
N TRP A 168 21.92 8.40 -5.86
CA TRP A 168 21.69 9.46 -6.83
C TRP A 168 21.96 10.84 -6.21
N PRO A 169 22.42 11.82 -7.01
CA PRO A 169 22.43 13.19 -6.56
C PRO A 169 20.99 13.65 -6.32
N PRO A 170 20.78 14.58 -5.36
CA PRO A 170 19.46 15.04 -4.99
C PRO A 170 18.56 15.42 -6.18
N GLN A 171 17.49 14.65 -6.40
CA GLN A 171 16.55 14.81 -7.50
C GLN A 171 15.32 15.61 -7.09
N THR A 172 14.65 16.19 -8.09
CA THR A 172 13.30 16.74 -7.92
C THR A 172 12.32 15.88 -8.69
N TYR A 173 11.24 15.49 -8.03
CA TYR A 173 10.21 14.65 -8.60
C TYR A 173 8.99 15.46 -8.99
N SER A 174 8.34 15.05 -10.07
CA SER A 174 7.12 15.69 -10.56
C SER A 174 6.13 14.64 -11.01
N PHE A 175 4.87 14.77 -10.60
CA PHE A 175 3.80 13.94 -11.16
C PHE A 175 2.87 14.78 -12.02
N THR A 176 2.19 14.10 -12.94
CA THR A 176 1.18 14.65 -13.83
C THR A 176 -0.11 13.89 -13.67
N LEU A 177 -1.18 14.62 -13.42
CA LEU A 177 -2.55 14.16 -13.38
C LEU A 177 -3.27 14.59 -14.66
N LYS A 178 -3.89 13.66 -15.38
CA LYS A 178 -4.65 13.96 -16.60
C LYS A 178 -6.06 13.39 -16.50
N ASN A 179 -7.07 14.20 -16.78
CA ASN A 179 -8.43 13.70 -16.97
C ASN A 179 -8.54 13.00 -18.33
N ILE A 180 -8.66 11.67 -18.32
CA ILE A 180 -8.83 10.83 -19.52
C ILE A 180 -10.29 10.48 -19.79
N SER A 181 -11.22 10.92 -18.93
CA SER A 181 -12.65 10.72 -19.12
C SER A 181 -13.27 11.73 -20.08
N SER A 182 -14.50 11.46 -20.52
CA SER A 182 -15.29 12.36 -21.36
C SER A 182 -16.03 13.46 -20.58
N LYS A 183 -15.91 13.50 -19.24
CA LYS A 183 -16.63 14.43 -18.37
C LYS A 183 -15.67 15.19 -17.45
N THR A 184 -16.08 16.36 -16.98
CA THR A 184 -15.34 17.08 -15.93
C THR A 184 -15.38 16.26 -14.64
N ILE A 185 -14.22 16.08 -14.01
CA ILE A 185 -14.09 15.45 -12.70
C ILE A 185 -14.03 16.57 -11.66
N ASN A 186 -14.84 16.46 -10.61
CA ASN A 186 -14.89 17.40 -9.52
C ASN A 186 -14.39 16.75 -8.23
N ASN A 187 -14.04 17.56 -7.23
CA ASN A 187 -13.60 17.10 -5.91
C ASN A 187 -12.40 16.15 -5.99
N ILE A 188 -11.51 16.37 -6.96
CA ILE A 188 -10.23 15.68 -6.99
C ILE A 188 -9.47 16.08 -5.73
N THR A 189 -8.96 15.10 -5.01
CA THR A 189 -8.03 15.31 -3.90
C THR A 189 -6.78 14.51 -4.19
N VAL A 190 -5.62 15.18 -4.18
CA VAL A 190 -4.31 14.57 -4.29
C VAL A 190 -3.62 14.72 -2.95
N THR A 191 -3.15 13.62 -2.40
CA THR A 191 -2.31 13.62 -1.19
C THR A 191 -0.99 12.97 -1.51
N GLY A 192 0.11 13.64 -1.16
CA GLY A 192 1.41 13.01 -1.15
C GLY A 192 1.95 12.81 0.24
N LYS A 193 2.78 11.77 0.36
CA LYS A 193 3.57 11.47 1.55
C LYS A 193 4.96 11.02 1.09
N ASP A 194 5.99 11.63 1.64
CA ASP A 194 7.33 11.06 1.64
C ASP A 194 7.51 10.19 2.90
N ASN A 195 8.16 9.05 2.70
CA ASN A 195 8.63 8.24 3.80
C ASN A 195 10.16 8.21 3.73
N ASN A 196 10.78 8.97 4.62
CA ASN A 196 12.16 8.75 4.99
C ASN A 196 12.12 7.73 6.14
N GLY A 197 12.54 6.49 5.90
CA GLY A 197 12.39 5.38 6.82
C GLY A 197 12.80 4.05 6.19
N TRP A 198 12.96 3.01 7.01
CA TRP A 198 13.39 1.69 6.51
C TRP A 198 12.27 0.98 5.73
N THR A 199 12.69 0.04 4.89
CA THR A 199 11.91 -0.81 3.96
C THR A 199 10.50 -1.24 4.41
N PRO A 200 10.28 -1.63 5.68
CA PRO A 200 9.00 -2.21 6.07
C PRO A 200 7.83 -1.21 6.13
N THR A 201 8.11 0.07 6.33
CA THR A 201 7.06 1.09 6.45
C THR A 201 6.42 1.39 5.09
N TYR A 202 7.24 1.50 4.03
CA TYR A 202 6.72 1.80 2.70
C TYR A 202 6.27 0.55 1.93
N THR A 203 6.85 -0.62 2.17
CA THR A 203 6.41 -1.88 1.51
C THR A 203 4.93 -2.14 1.76
N ARG A 204 4.44 -1.78 2.96
CA ARG A 204 3.01 -1.87 3.30
C ARG A 204 2.15 -0.82 2.59
N GLU A 205 2.64 0.41 2.47
CA GLU A 205 1.88 1.53 1.90
C GLU A 205 1.86 1.49 0.37
N CYS A 206 2.83 0.84 -0.27
CA CYS A 206 2.98 0.75 -1.73
C CYS A 206 2.75 -0.67 -2.27
N TRP A 207 2.25 -1.60 -1.46
CA TRP A 207 2.06 -3.02 -1.82
C TRP A 207 1.14 -3.27 -3.02
N ARG A 208 0.34 -2.28 -3.39
CA ARG A 208 -0.59 -2.36 -4.50
C ARG A 208 -0.16 -1.51 -5.70
N SER A 209 0.92 -0.74 -5.57
CA SER A 209 1.50 0.03 -6.68
C SER A 209 2.33 -0.89 -7.56
N ASP A 210 2.18 -0.75 -8.85
CA ASP A 210 2.80 -1.48 -9.96
C ASP A 210 2.89 -0.45 -11.10
N ALA A 211 3.93 0.38 -11.03
CA ALA A 211 3.98 1.64 -11.75
C ALA A 211 4.35 1.48 -13.22
N ASP A 212 5.07 0.41 -13.55
CA ASP A 212 5.37 0.01 -14.92
C ASP A 212 4.44 -1.08 -15.46
N ASN A 213 3.45 -1.51 -14.67
CA ASN A 213 2.37 -2.41 -15.05
C ASN A 213 2.91 -3.74 -15.58
N ASP A 214 3.93 -4.24 -14.91
CA ASP A 214 4.50 -5.52 -15.24
C ASP A 214 3.75 -6.63 -14.51
N GLY A 215 3.19 -6.34 -13.33
CA GLY A 215 2.37 -7.25 -12.56
C GLY A 215 2.98 -7.66 -11.23
N PHE A 216 4.18 -7.19 -10.88
CA PHE A 216 4.67 -7.19 -9.50
C PHE A 216 4.40 -5.82 -8.88
N SER A 217 4.34 -5.76 -7.55
CA SER A 217 4.21 -4.45 -6.91
C SER A 217 5.59 -3.82 -6.77
N ASP A 218 5.73 -2.53 -7.05
CA ASP A 218 6.99 -1.78 -6.89
C ASP A 218 7.61 -1.97 -5.49
N ALA A 219 6.74 -2.12 -4.47
CA ALA A 219 7.13 -2.39 -3.10
C ALA A 219 7.80 -3.75 -2.90
N LEU A 220 7.31 -4.79 -3.59
CA LEU A 220 7.86 -6.14 -3.56
C LEU A 220 9.23 -6.15 -4.26
N GLU A 221 9.31 -5.56 -5.45
CA GLU A 221 10.54 -5.46 -6.22
C GLU A 221 11.64 -4.73 -5.44
N GLN A 222 11.31 -3.57 -4.86
CA GLN A 222 12.21 -2.84 -3.99
C GLN A 222 12.71 -3.68 -2.80
N GLY A 223 11.84 -4.55 -2.29
CA GLY A 223 12.13 -5.45 -1.20
C GLY A 223 13.09 -6.59 -1.55
N MET A 224 12.96 -7.10 -2.77
CA MET A 224 13.84 -8.12 -3.36
C MET A 224 15.23 -7.54 -3.67
N GLU A 225 15.31 -6.31 -4.18
CA GLU A 225 16.55 -5.61 -4.58
C GLU A 225 17.42 -5.11 -3.40
N PHE A 226 16.82 -4.93 -2.21
CA PHE A 226 17.43 -4.13 -1.12
C PHE A 226 18.81 -4.62 -0.62
N LEU A 227 19.19 -5.87 -0.88
CA LEU A 227 20.49 -6.41 -0.48
C LEU A 227 21.68 -5.69 -1.12
N TRP A 228 21.47 -5.04 -2.27
CA TRP A 228 22.55 -4.56 -3.13
C TRP A 228 22.54 -3.07 -3.41
N SER A 229 21.89 -2.30 -2.53
CA SER A 229 21.90 -0.83 -2.58
C SER A 229 21.09 -0.19 -3.71
N GLY A 230 20.22 -0.95 -4.38
CA GLY A 230 19.37 -0.46 -5.46
C GLY A 230 17.99 0.00 -5.00
N GLY A 231 17.53 1.13 -5.54
CA GLY A 231 16.13 1.59 -5.43
C GLY A 231 15.29 1.04 -6.58
N SER A 232 13.96 0.93 -6.36
CA SER A 232 13.01 0.15 -7.15
C SER A 232 13.18 0.35 -8.65
N ASP A 233 13.29 -0.76 -9.36
CA ASP A 233 13.78 -0.75 -10.74
C ASP A 233 12.70 -0.79 -11.82
N TYR A 234 11.50 -0.25 -11.56
CA TYR A 234 10.49 0.05 -12.59
C TYR A 234 11.02 0.94 -13.74
N ALA A 235 12.28 1.35 -13.67
CA ALA A 235 12.97 2.26 -14.53
C ALA A 235 13.65 1.55 -15.71
N ILE A 236 14.30 0.39 -15.54
CA ILE A 236 15.18 -0.11 -16.59
C ILE A 236 14.38 -0.59 -17.81
N SER A 237 14.91 -0.27 -18.99
CA SER A 237 14.43 -0.78 -20.27
C SER A 237 15.23 -2.04 -20.63
N CYS A 238 14.52 -3.14 -20.84
CA CYS A 238 14.94 -4.41 -21.44
C CYS A 238 16.32 -4.41 -22.16
N GLY A 239 17.23 -5.28 -21.70
CA GLY A 239 18.42 -5.71 -22.45
C GLY A 239 19.73 -4.96 -22.19
N THR A 240 20.08 -4.66 -20.93
CA THR A 240 21.47 -4.30 -20.59
C THR A 240 22.38 -5.53 -20.79
N PRO A 241 23.49 -5.43 -21.53
CA PRO A 241 24.32 -6.57 -21.92
C PRO A 241 25.28 -7.03 -20.81
N THR A 242 25.03 -6.68 -19.55
CA THR A 242 25.87 -7.05 -18.40
C THR A 242 25.23 -8.23 -17.68
N PRO A 243 25.80 -9.45 -17.77
CA PRO A 243 25.37 -10.57 -16.94
C PRO A 243 25.53 -10.20 -15.47
N ASP A 244 24.52 -10.50 -14.65
CA ASP A 244 24.53 -10.32 -13.20
C ASP A 244 24.59 -8.84 -12.74
N ASP A 245 23.87 -7.91 -13.37
CA ASP A 245 23.77 -6.53 -12.86
C ASP A 245 22.72 -6.31 -11.75
N GLU A 246 22.23 -7.43 -11.17
CA GLU A 246 21.38 -7.50 -9.96
C GLU A 246 20.07 -6.72 -10.09
N LEU A 247 19.60 -6.55 -11.33
CA LEU A 247 18.40 -5.80 -11.71
C LEU A 247 17.36 -6.77 -12.26
N ASP A 248 16.94 -7.69 -11.40
CA ASP A 248 16.06 -8.81 -11.75
C ASP A 248 14.63 -8.28 -12.03
N PHE A 249 14.38 -7.97 -13.30
CA PHE A 249 13.09 -7.53 -13.84
C PHE A 249 11.95 -8.47 -13.49
N TYR A 250 10.71 -7.96 -13.47
CA TYR A 250 9.57 -8.79 -13.78
C TYR A 250 9.24 -8.81 -15.29
N PRO A 251 8.92 -9.99 -15.86
CA PRO A 251 8.84 -11.29 -15.20
C PRO A 251 10.23 -11.81 -14.78
N ALA A 252 10.32 -12.41 -13.58
CA ALA A 252 11.59 -12.76 -12.92
C ALA A 252 12.48 -13.60 -13.83
N ASP A 253 13.36 -12.89 -14.51
CA ASP A 253 14.39 -13.33 -15.44
C ASP A 253 15.70 -13.17 -14.69
N PHE A 254 15.92 -14.08 -13.75
CA PHE A 254 17.01 -13.97 -12.80
C PHE A 254 18.38 -14.11 -13.46
N ASN A 255 18.48 -14.41 -14.75
CA ASN A 255 19.75 -14.51 -15.47
C ASN A 255 19.94 -13.38 -16.50
N ASP A 256 19.00 -12.44 -16.58
CA ASP A 256 18.97 -11.28 -17.48
C ASP A 256 19.14 -11.64 -18.97
N ASP A 257 18.68 -12.83 -19.40
CA ASP A 257 18.82 -13.26 -20.81
C ASP A 257 17.68 -12.75 -21.72
N GLY A 258 16.71 -12.07 -21.12
CA GLY A 258 15.53 -11.49 -21.74
C GLY A 258 14.33 -12.43 -21.78
N LYS A 259 14.39 -13.61 -21.13
CA LYS A 259 13.33 -14.61 -21.16
C LYS A 259 13.21 -15.34 -19.83
N VAL A 260 11.97 -15.58 -19.42
CA VAL A 260 11.73 -16.54 -18.34
C VAL A 260 11.75 -17.96 -18.90
N ASP A 261 12.71 -18.76 -18.43
CA ASP A 261 12.87 -20.15 -18.82
C ASP A 261 13.25 -21.09 -17.65
N SER A 262 13.74 -22.29 -17.97
CA SER A 262 14.11 -23.29 -16.96
C SER A 262 15.26 -22.85 -16.06
N ILE A 263 16.15 -21.96 -16.52
CA ILE A 263 17.29 -21.48 -15.76
C ILE A 263 16.80 -20.63 -14.59
N ASP A 264 15.81 -19.77 -14.80
CA ASP A 264 15.19 -18.96 -13.74
C ASP A 264 14.51 -19.85 -12.71
N VAL A 265 13.75 -20.85 -13.20
CA VAL A 265 13.10 -21.85 -12.35
C VAL A 265 14.12 -22.61 -11.51
N ASP A 266 15.26 -23.00 -12.08
CA ASP A 266 16.33 -23.70 -11.36
C ASP A 266 17.01 -22.80 -10.33
N ARG A 267 17.19 -21.50 -10.63
CA ARG A 267 17.77 -20.52 -9.71
C ARG A 267 16.90 -20.34 -8.47
N ILE A 268 15.60 -20.07 -8.60
CA ILE A 268 14.69 -20.00 -7.44
C ILE A 268 14.60 -21.35 -6.69
N THR A 269 14.58 -22.47 -7.42
CA THR A 269 14.49 -23.80 -6.82
C THR A 269 15.69 -24.10 -5.92
N ALA A 270 16.87 -23.54 -6.20
CA ALA A 270 18.06 -23.69 -5.36
C ALA A 270 17.91 -23.07 -3.95
N TYR A 271 16.96 -22.14 -3.78
CA TYR A 271 16.65 -21.48 -2.52
C TYR A 271 15.46 -22.09 -1.78
N LEU A 272 14.82 -23.13 -2.33
CA LEU A 272 13.66 -23.77 -1.73
C LEU A 272 13.91 -24.20 -0.27
N GLY A 273 13.05 -23.76 0.63
CA GLY A 273 13.14 -24.01 2.07
C GLY A 273 14.03 -23.03 2.84
N GLN A 274 14.67 -22.07 2.17
CA GLN A 274 15.30 -20.94 2.85
C GLN A 274 14.24 -19.92 3.30
N GLY A 275 14.65 -19.01 4.18
CA GLY A 275 13.81 -17.97 4.73
C GLY A 275 13.66 -18.04 6.24
N THR A 276 13.05 -17.00 6.80
CA THR A 276 12.80 -16.86 8.25
C THR A 276 11.33 -17.06 8.62
N GLY A 277 10.42 -17.11 7.64
CA GLY A 277 8.97 -17.04 7.88
C GLY A 277 8.52 -15.69 8.42
N ILE A 278 9.40 -14.68 8.38
CA ILE A 278 9.04 -13.31 8.69
C ILE A 278 8.72 -12.61 7.38
N PRO A 279 7.44 -12.27 7.15
CA PRO A 279 6.99 -11.61 5.95
C PRO A 279 7.61 -10.21 5.87
N MET A 280 7.82 -9.72 4.65
CA MET A 280 8.53 -8.45 4.45
C MET A 280 7.87 -7.26 5.17
N GLN A 281 6.54 -7.26 5.24
CA GLN A 281 5.73 -6.21 5.85
C GLN A 281 5.75 -6.25 7.40
N SER A 282 6.29 -7.32 8.00
CA SER A 282 6.46 -7.46 9.45
C SER A 282 7.90 -7.25 9.92
N ILE A 283 8.84 -7.04 9.01
CA ILE A 283 10.19 -6.61 9.37
C ILE A 283 10.07 -5.24 10.08
N SER A 284 10.84 -4.96 11.12
CA SER A 284 10.88 -3.64 11.76
C SER A 284 12.30 -3.28 12.12
N ASN A 285 12.58 -1.98 12.17
CA ASN A 285 13.86 -1.40 12.54
C ASN A 285 13.85 -0.77 13.95
N SER A 286 12.73 -0.79 14.68
CA SER A 286 12.51 0.12 15.82
C SER A 286 11.78 -0.48 17.03
N HIS A 287 11.90 -1.77 17.36
CA HIS A 287 11.33 -2.27 18.62
C HIS A 287 12.38 -2.47 19.73
N PRO A 288 12.29 -1.77 20.89
CA PRO A 288 13.05 -2.08 22.11
C PRO A 288 12.75 -3.46 22.73
N MET A 289 11.87 -4.24 22.10
CA MET A 289 11.62 -5.65 22.40
C MET A 289 11.77 -6.55 21.16
N ASP A 290 12.51 -6.12 20.15
CA ASP A 290 12.91 -7.05 19.09
C ASP A 290 13.71 -8.20 19.73
N PRO A 291 13.47 -9.45 19.30
CA PRO A 291 14.43 -10.52 19.57
C PRO A 291 15.80 -10.11 19.02
N PRO A 292 16.92 -10.71 19.48
CA PRO A 292 18.29 -10.31 19.13
C PRO A 292 18.65 -10.34 17.62
N ASP A 293 17.68 -10.61 16.74
CA ASP A 293 17.79 -10.90 15.33
C ASP A 293 17.25 -9.71 14.52
N GLY A 294 17.98 -8.60 14.54
CA GLY A 294 17.61 -7.34 13.86
C GLY A 294 17.49 -7.47 12.33
N TYR A 295 16.99 -6.42 11.69
CA TYR A 295 16.78 -6.25 10.24
C TYR A 295 17.75 -7.04 9.34
N TYR A 296 19.08 -6.88 9.53
CA TYR A 296 20.12 -7.53 8.73
C TYR A 296 20.19 -9.06 8.85
N THR A 297 19.63 -9.65 9.90
CA THR A 297 19.54 -11.12 10.04
C THR A 297 18.36 -11.71 9.27
N GLN A 298 17.41 -10.86 8.86
CA GLN A 298 16.19 -11.23 8.15
C GLN A 298 16.29 -10.99 6.64
N ILE A 299 17.34 -10.31 6.18
CA ILE A 299 17.64 -10.07 4.77
C ILE A 299 18.86 -10.91 4.38
N GLY A 300 18.65 -11.94 3.57
CA GLY A 300 19.71 -12.75 2.96
C GLY A 300 19.39 -13.00 1.49
N ALA A 301 20.36 -13.49 0.72
CA ALA A 301 20.23 -13.68 -0.74
C ALA A 301 18.95 -14.43 -1.18
N TRP A 302 18.39 -15.27 -0.31
CA TRP A 302 17.11 -15.92 -0.55
C TRP A 302 15.94 -14.94 -0.76
N ARG A 303 15.99 -13.71 -0.24
CA ARG A 303 14.87 -12.75 -0.29
C ARG A 303 14.53 -12.31 -1.71
N GLU A 304 15.52 -12.27 -2.59
CA GLU A 304 15.36 -12.05 -4.03
C GLU A 304 14.39 -13.06 -4.65
N PHE A 305 14.22 -14.23 -4.05
CA PHE A 305 13.39 -15.32 -4.57
C PHE A 305 12.05 -15.49 -3.83
N ASP A 306 11.74 -14.60 -2.88
CA ASP A 306 10.53 -14.61 -2.03
C ASP A 306 9.40 -13.83 -2.70
N LEU A 307 8.80 -14.44 -3.71
CA LEU A 307 7.92 -13.76 -4.67
C LEU A 307 6.53 -13.45 -4.10
N ASP A 308 6.14 -14.09 -3.00
CA ASP A 308 4.93 -13.74 -2.26
C ASP A 308 5.18 -12.92 -0.97
N ALA A 309 6.45 -12.63 -0.69
CA ALA A 309 6.96 -11.90 0.48
C ALA A 309 6.50 -12.44 1.83
N ASP A 310 6.19 -13.73 1.91
CA ASP A 310 5.81 -14.38 3.16
C ASP A 310 7.01 -14.69 4.06
N GLY A 311 8.23 -14.54 3.53
CA GLY A 311 9.47 -14.80 4.25
C GLY A 311 10.02 -16.21 4.12
N LEU A 312 9.49 -17.04 3.23
CA LEU A 312 9.92 -18.41 2.97
C LEU A 312 9.87 -18.74 1.49
N ILE A 313 10.97 -19.27 0.97
CA ILE A 313 10.98 -19.77 -0.40
C ILE A 313 10.30 -21.13 -0.41
N THR A 314 9.11 -21.18 -0.98
CA THR A 314 8.28 -22.38 -1.06
C THR A 314 7.99 -22.81 -2.48
N GLN A 315 7.26 -23.91 -2.61
CA GLN A 315 6.87 -24.40 -3.93
C GLN A 315 5.91 -23.43 -4.62
N ASP A 316 5.18 -22.60 -3.86
CA ASP A 316 4.31 -21.58 -4.44
C ASP A 316 5.14 -20.54 -5.21
N ASP A 317 6.26 -20.05 -4.65
CA ASP A 317 7.18 -19.12 -5.33
C ASP A 317 7.76 -19.71 -6.62
N VAL A 318 8.26 -20.95 -6.54
CA VAL A 318 8.73 -21.68 -7.72
C VAL A 318 7.62 -21.84 -8.76
N ASN A 319 6.37 -22.05 -8.34
CA ASN A 319 5.24 -22.19 -9.24
C ASN A 319 4.83 -20.85 -9.89
N LEU A 320 5.02 -19.71 -9.21
CA LEU A 320 4.80 -18.38 -9.81
C LEU A 320 5.73 -18.17 -11.02
N ILE A 321 7.02 -18.52 -10.91
CA ILE A 321 7.97 -18.42 -12.05
C ILE A 321 7.70 -19.46 -13.11
N LYS A 322 7.41 -20.71 -12.73
CA LYS A 322 7.06 -21.75 -13.70
C LYS A 322 5.86 -21.35 -14.58
N ALA A 323 4.92 -20.61 -14.03
CA ALA A 323 3.76 -20.12 -14.77
C ALA A 323 4.12 -19.05 -15.81
N LEU A 324 5.27 -18.40 -15.67
CA LEU A 324 5.77 -17.37 -16.56
C LEU A 324 6.75 -17.91 -17.62
N VAL A 325 7.14 -19.18 -17.55
CA VAL A 325 8.03 -19.80 -18.54
C VAL A 325 7.51 -19.61 -19.97
N GLY A 326 8.40 -19.12 -20.84
CA GLY A 326 8.09 -18.77 -22.23
C GLY A 326 7.58 -17.35 -22.43
N LYS A 327 7.45 -16.55 -21.36
CA LYS A 327 7.18 -15.11 -21.45
C LYS A 327 8.46 -14.39 -21.87
N ASP A 328 8.34 -13.58 -22.92
CA ASP A 328 9.41 -12.70 -23.41
C ASP A 328 9.38 -11.42 -22.58
N VAL A 329 10.42 -11.20 -21.78
CA VAL A 329 10.60 -10.02 -20.90
C VAL A 329 10.86 -8.78 -21.76
N CYS A 330 11.49 -8.99 -22.92
CA CYS A 330 12.10 -7.96 -23.74
C CYS A 330 11.49 -7.86 -25.14
N ALA A 331 10.18 -8.06 -25.27
CA ALA A 331 9.47 -8.11 -26.56
C ALA A 331 9.60 -6.80 -27.38
N THR A 332 10.75 -6.63 -28.05
CA THR A 332 11.06 -5.47 -28.88
C THR A 332 10.51 -5.69 -30.28
N GLY A 333 9.33 -5.13 -30.54
CA GLY A 333 8.94 -4.77 -31.91
C GLY A 333 7.90 -5.64 -32.61
N ASN A 334 7.15 -6.50 -31.91
CA ASN A 334 5.91 -7.03 -32.46
C ASN A 334 4.70 -6.58 -31.64
N PRO A 335 3.85 -5.65 -32.14
CA PRO A 335 2.66 -5.21 -31.44
C PRO A 335 1.55 -6.27 -31.39
N ASN A 336 1.74 -7.43 -32.03
CA ASN A 336 0.83 -8.57 -31.95
C ASN A 336 1.59 -9.89 -32.16
N PRO A 337 2.33 -10.37 -31.15
CA PRO A 337 2.95 -11.69 -31.21
C PRO A 337 1.85 -12.74 -31.37
N VAL A 338 1.99 -13.63 -32.36
CA VAL A 338 1.18 -14.84 -32.41
C VAL A 338 1.65 -15.71 -31.25
N LEU A 339 0.93 -15.62 -30.12
CA LEU A 339 1.25 -16.42 -28.94
C LEU A 339 1.05 -17.91 -29.26
N PRO A 340 2.00 -18.78 -28.90
CA PRO A 340 1.80 -20.22 -28.99
C PRO A 340 0.54 -20.63 -28.20
N PRO A 341 -0.08 -21.79 -28.52
CA PRO A 341 -1.18 -22.31 -27.73
C PRO A 341 -0.78 -22.41 -26.26
N ASP A 342 -1.59 -21.83 -25.40
CA ASP A 342 -1.35 -21.83 -23.97
C ASP A 342 -1.53 -23.25 -23.40
N THR A 343 -0.48 -23.76 -22.79
CA THR A 343 -0.44 -25.06 -22.13
C THR A 343 0.11 -24.98 -20.70
N THR A 344 0.50 -23.79 -20.26
CA THR A 344 1.16 -23.59 -18.99
C THR A 344 0.08 -23.29 -17.95
N PRO A 345 -0.04 -24.07 -16.86
CA PRO A 345 -0.96 -23.70 -15.80
C PRO A 345 -0.52 -22.40 -15.11
N PRO A 346 -1.47 -21.59 -14.62
CA PRO A 346 -1.14 -20.41 -13.85
C PRO A 346 -0.43 -20.80 -12.54
N GLY A 347 0.34 -19.88 -11.97
CA GLY A 347 0.92 -19.98 -10.63
C GLY A 347 0.07 -19.18 -9.65
N VAL A 348 -0.01 -19.61 -8.39
CA VAL A 348 -0.75 -18.87 -7.36
C VAL A 348 -0.17 -19.08 -5.96
N ALA A 349 -0.04 -18.00 -5.20
CA ALA A 349 0.49 -17.97 -3.85
C ALA A 349 -0.37 -17.07 -2.96
N ILE A 350 -0.55 -17.41 -1.68
CA ILE A 350 -1.28 -16.55 -0.74
C ILE A 350 -0.29 -15.58 -0.12
N SER A 351 -0.36 -14.31 -0.50
CA SER A 351 0.47 -13.24 0.05
C SER A 351 -0.11 -12.59 1.29
N TYR A 352 -1.40 -12.77 1.61
CA TYR A 352 -1.98 -12.26 2.87
C TYR A 352 -3.14 -13.14 3.33
N PRO A 353 -3.29 -13.46 4.64
CA PRO A 353 -2.62 -12.87 5.80
C PRO A 353 -1.23 -13.44 6.13
N TYR A 354 -0.35 -12.55 6.58
CA TYR A 354 0.95 -12.97 7.09
C TYR A 354 0.90 -13.57 8.51
N ALA A 355 -0.07 -13.14 9.32
CA ALA A 355 -0.27 -13.67 10.66
C ALA A 355 -1.12 -14.95 10.62
N LEU A 356 -0.58 -16.04 11.18
CA LEU A 356 -1.30 -17.31 11.30
C LEU A 356 -2.31 -17.34 12.47
N ALA A 357 -2.57 -16.18 13.09
CA ALA A 357 -3.45 -16.01 14.23
C ALA A 357 -4.40 -14.82 14.00
N MET A 358 -5.70 -14.97 14.25
CA MET A 358 -6.69 -13.91 13.97
C MET A 358 -7.79 -13.83 15.05
N PRO A 359 -8.40 -12.66 15.32
CA PRO A 359 -9.49 -12.58 16.29
C PRO A 359 -10.72 -13.39 15.88
N ALA A 360 -11.36 -14.07 16.84
CA ALA A 360 -12.59 -14.81 16.57
C ALA A 360 -13.73 -13.90 16.04
N GLY A 361 -14.37 -14.32 14.94
CA GLY A 361 -15.51 -13.60 14.34
C GLY A 361 -15.15 -12.43 13.43
N TYR A 362 -13.86 -12.22 13.14
CA TYR A 362 -13.36 -11.16 12.27
C TYR A 362 -13.63 -11.46 10.77
N THR A 363 -13.76 -10.39 9.97
CA THR A 363 -13.75 -10.50 8.50
C THR A 363 -12.31 -10.55 8.04
N GLN A 364 -11.88 -11.68 7.49
CA GLN A 364 -10.56 -11.85 6.93
C GLN A 364 -10.50 -11.38 5.49
N LEU A 365 -9.63 -10.40 5.22
CA LEU A 365 -9.15 -10.10 3.87
C LEU A 365 -8.07 -11.12 3.52
N THR A 366 -8.18 -11.82 2.41
CA THR A 366 -7.14 -12.71 1.91
C THR A 366 -6.68 -12.17 0.57
N GLN A 367 -5.38 -12.13 0.34
CA GLN A 367 -4.79 -11.74 -0.94
C GLN A 367 -3.98 -12.89 -1.49
N ALA A 368 -4.01 -13.05 -2.80
CA ALA A 368 -3.20 -14.02 -3.51
C ALA A 368 -2.56 -13.37 -4.74
N LEU A 369 -1.30 -13.69 -4.98
CA LEU A 369 -0.61 -13.38 -6.24
C LEU A 369 -0.88 -14.52 -7.21
N ALA A 370 -1.20 -14.20 -8.45
CA ALA A 370 -1.34 -15.22 -9.49
C ALA A 370 -0.82 -14.74 -10.84
N PHE A 371 -0.05 -15.61 -11.50
CA PHE A 371 0.65 -15.32 -12.74
C PHE A 371 0.40 -16.39 -13.78
N ASP A 372 0.54 -16.00 -15.04
CA ASP A 372 0.44 -16.87 -16.19
C ASP A 372 1.17 -16.22 -17.37
N ASN A 373 1.76 -17.01 -18.26
CA ASN A 373 2.53 -16.51 -19.39
C ASN A 373 1.63 -15.89 -20.48
N VAL A 374 0.32 -16.19 -20.49
CA VAL A 374 -0.65 -15.56 -21.39
C VAL A 374 -1.62 -14.69 -20.62
N LYS A 375 -2.42 -15.27 -19.72
CA LYS A 375 -3.39 -14.55 -18.90
C LYS A 375 -4.02 -15.44 -17.82
N VAL A 376 -4.02 -14.95 -16.58
CA VAL A 376 -4.92 -15.44 -15.52
C VAL A 376 -6.34 -14.93 -15.77
N ALA A 377 -7.32 -15.84 -15.81
CA ALA A 377 -8.72 -15.53 -16.02
C ALA A 377 -9.48 -15.26 -14.71
N LYS A 378 -9.13 -15.97 -13.62
CA LYS A 378 -9.73 -15.79 -12.29
C LYS A 378 -8.94 -16.48 -11.19
N VAL A 379 -9.16 -16.04 -9.96
CA VAL A 379 -8.70 -16.70 -8.73
C VAL A 379 -9.90 -17.01 -7.82
N GLU A 380 -9.98 -18.24 -7.35
CA GLU A 380 -10.99 -18.71 -6.41
C GLU A 380 -10.39 -18.89 -5.01
N PHE A 381 -11.07 -18.39 -3.98
CA PHE A 381 -10.61 -18.47 -2.60
C PHE A 381 -11.48 -19.44 -1.79
N TYR A 382 -10.82 -20.35 -1.08
CA TYR A 382 -11.44 -21.45 -0.34
C TYR A 382 -11.10 -21.38 1.15
N VAL A 383 -12.07 -21.76 1.99
CA VAL A 383 -11.84 -22.03 3.42
C VAL A 383 -12.38 -23.41 3.75
N ASN A 384 -11.53 -24.28 4.28
CA ASN A 384 -11.84 -25.69 4.57
C ASN A 384 -12.44 -26.40 3.35
N GLY A 385 -11.90 -26.12 2.16
CA GLY A 385 -12.36 -26.67 0.88
C GLY A 385 -13.68 -26.08 0.36
N SER A 386 -14.29 -25.11 1.06
CA SER A 386 -15.51 -24.43 0.60
C SER A 386 -15.17 -23.10 -0.07
N LEU A 387 -15.60 -22.91 -1.32
CA LEU A 387 -15.47 -21.65 -2.05
C LEU A 387 -16.13 -20.49 -1.28
N LYS A 388 -15.42 -19.37 -1.16
CA LYS A 388 -15.88 -18.15 -0.50
C LYS A 388 -16.17 -17.04 -1.49
N CYS A 389 -15.24 -16.80 -2.41
CA CYS A 389 -15.45 -15.88 -3.50
C CYS A 389 -14.57 -16.26 -4.69
N THR A 390 -14.88 -15.63 -5.82
CA THR A 390 -14.08 -15.66 -7.03
C THR A 390 -13.74 -14.22 -7.35
N ASP A 391 -12.46 -13.96 -7.55
CA ASP A 391 -11.97 -12.71 -8.06
C ASP A 391 -11.62 -12.88 -9.55
N THR A 392 -12.19 -12.03 -10.38
CA THR A 392 -11.94 -11.97 -11.83
C THR A 392 -11.30 -10.64 -12.21
N ASP A 393 -11.06 -9.78 -11.22
CA ASP A 393 -10.66 -8.42 -11.46
C ASP A 393 -9.16 -8.39 -11.76
N THR A 394 -8.85 -8.22 -13.04
CA THR A 394 -7.50 -7.89 -13.50
C THR A 394 -7.32 -6.38 -13.60
N ALA A 395 -8.19 -5.57 -12.99
CA ALA A 395 -8.08 -4.11 -13.03
C ALA A 395 -6.89 -3.67 -12.18
N VAL A 396 -5.71 -3.75 -12.78
CA VAL A 396 -4.58 -2.86 -12.51
C VAL A 396 -4.18 -2.91 -11.03
N THR A 397 -3.74 -4.06 -10.53
CA THR A 397 -3.03 -4.18 -9.26
C THR A 397 -2.06 -5.37 -9.34
N ALA A 398 -0.75 -5.14 -9.53
CA ALA A 398 0.36 -6.04 -9.17
C ALA A 398 0.04 -7.56 -9.17
N SER A 399 -0.64 -8.06 -10.21
CA SER A 399 -1.24 -9.41 -10.30
C SER A 399 -1.83 -9.99 -9.00
N THR A 400 -2.43 -9.13 -8.19
CA THR A 400 -2.96 -9.44 -6.85
C THR A 400 -4.48 -9.54 -6.89
N TYR A 401 -4.99 -10.65 -6.38
CA TYR A 401 -6.41 -10.96 -6.24
C TYR A 401 -6.81 -10.93 -4.78
N ASP A 402 -8.03 -10.51 -4.46
CA ASP A 402 -8.49 -10.41 -3.08
C ASP A 402 -9.88 -10.98 -2.79
N CYS A 403 -10.04 -11.39 -1.54
CA CYS A 403 -11.27 -11.97 -1.05
C CYS A 403 -11.49 -11.65 0.43
N SER A 404 -12.60 -11.00 0.74
CA SER A 404 -13.01 -10.77 2.13
C SER A 404 -14.08 -11.75 2.58
N PHE A 405 -13.81 -12.54 3.63
CA PHE A 405 -14.78 -13.49 4.19
C PHE A 405 -14.72 -13.56 5.71
N ARG A 406 -15.86 -13.85 6.36
CA ARG A 406 -15.90 -14.02 7.82
C ARG A 406 -15.49 -15.42 8.25
N LEU A 407 -14.54 -15.50 9.17
CA LEU A 407 -14.16 -16.74 9.85
C LEU A 407 -14.97 -16.88 11.15
N LYS A 408 -15.87 -17.87 11.19
CA LYS A 408 -16.71 -18.14 12.37
C LYS A 408 -16.15 -19.33 13.14
N GLY A 409 -15.55 -19.07 14.29
CA GLY A 409 -14.99 -20.08 15.18
C GLY A 409 -14.80 -19.55 16.59
N LYS A 410 -14.69 -20.46 17.56
CA LYS A 410 -14.23 -20.12 18.92
C LYS A 410 -12.70 -20.02 18.90
N SER A 411 -12.11 -19.31 19.86
CA SER A 411 -10.66 -19.31 20.10
C SER A 411 -10.09 -20.74 20.02
N GLY A 412 -8.98 -20.90 19.30
CA GLY A 412 -8.35 -22.18 18.95
C GLY A 412 -8.87 -22.87 17.67
N THR A 413 -9.91 -22.36 17.01
CA THR A 413 -10.38 -22.95 15.74
C THR A 413 -9.36 -22.73 14.63
N LYS A 414 -9.01 -23.81 13.91
CA LYS A 414 -8.14 -23.75 12.73
C LYS A 414 -8.97 -23.63 11.45
N PHE A 415 -8.52 -22.79 10.52
CA PHE A 415 -9.10 -22.61 9.20
C PHE A 415 -8.01 -22.83 8.15
N ASN A 416 -8.30 -23.68 7.17
CA ASN A 416 -7.42 -23.97 6.05
C ASN A 416 -7.83 -23.09 4.86
N ILE A 417 -7.01 -22.10 4.53
CA ILE A 417 -7.22 -21.17 3.42
C ILE A 417 -6.41 -21.66 2.22
N GLN A 418 -7.00 -21.60 1.03
CA GLN A 418 -6.33 -21.95 -0.23
C GLN A 418 -6.84 -21.05 -1.35
N ALA A 419 -5.96 -20.63 -2.25
CA ALA A 419 -6.30 -19.98 -3.50
C ALA A 419 -6.14 -20.94 -4.68
N LYS A 420 -6.96 -20.78 -5.72
CA LYS A 420 -6.90 -21.57 -6.95
C LYS A 420 -7.04 -20.65 -8.17
N ALA A 421 -6.01 -20.58 -9.00
CA ALA A 421 -6.00 -19.77 -10.21
C ALA A 421 -6.41 -20.60 -11.44
N TYR A 422 -7.02 -19.92 -12.42
CA TYR A 422 -7.39 -20.48 -13.71
C TYR A 422 -6.95 -19.53 -14.82
N ASP A 423 -6.45 -20.07 -15.92
CA ASP A 423 -6.10 -19.30 -17.12
C ASP A 423 -7.28 -19.16 -18.10
N GLY A 424 -7.02 -18.55 -19.26
CA GLY A 424 -8.01 -18.34 -20.32
C GLY A 424 -8.44 -19.60 -21.08
N VAL A 425 -7.69 -20.71 -20.98
CA VAL A 425 -7.93 -21.97 -21.72
C VAL A 425 -8.41 -23.12 -20.81
N GLY A 426 -8.48 -22.88 -19.51
CA GLY A 426 -9.00 -23.79 -18.49
C GLY A 426 -7.94 -24.59 -17.71
N ASN A 427 -6.63 -24.32 -17.87
CA ASN A 427 -5.66 -24.89 -16.94
C ASN A 427 -5.79 -24.21 -15.57
N SER A 428 -5.35 -24.89 -14.52
CA SER A 428 -5.47 -24.38 -13.16
C SER A 428 -4.41 -24.97 -12.23
N SER A 429 -4.07 -24.21 -11.19
CA SER A 429 -3.22 -24.65 -10.09
C SER A 429 -3.77 -24.13 -8.76
N SER A 430 -3.28 -24.65 -7.64
CA SER A 430 -3.67 -24.21 -6.30
C SER A 430 -2.46 -23.89 -5.46
N SER A 431 -2.60 -22.88 -4.61
CA SER A 431 -1.58 -22.52 -3.62
C SER A 431 -1.43 -23.63 -2.59
N ARG A 432 -0.38 -23.55 -1.79
CA ARG A 432 -0.30 -24.28 -0.52
C ARG A 432 -1.48 -23.91 0.39
N ILE A 433 -1.79 -24.79 1.32
CA ILE A 433 -2.81 -24.55 2.33
C ILE A 433 -2.22 -23.71 3.46
N LEU A 434 -2.70 -22.47 3.61
CA LEU A 434 -2.39 -21.62 4.74
C LEU A 434 -3.33 -21.96 5.91
N THR A 435 -2.77 -22.38 7.05
CA THR A 435 -3.57 -22.68 8.25
C THR A 435 -3.55 -21.50 9.21
N VAL A 436 -4.69 -20.83 9.39
CA VAL A 436 -4.86 -19.75 10.38
C VAL A 436 -5.64 -20.24 11.59
N THR A 437 -5.29 -19.75 12.79
CA THR A 437 -5.94 -20.12 14.05
C THR A 437 -6.64 -18.90 14.66
N SER A 438 -7.92 -19.02 15.01
CA SER A 438 -8.60 -17.92 15.70
C SER A 438 -8.14 -17.81 17.17
N PHE A 439 -8.01 -16.62 17.74
CA PHE A 439 -7.75 -16.39 19.17
C PHE A 439 -8.82 -15.54 19.85
#